data_AF-A0A0B4HJ01-F1
#
_entry.id   AF-A0A0B4HJ01-F1
#
_cell.length_a   1.000
_cell.length_b   1.000
_cell.length_c   1.000
_cell.angle_alpha   90.00
_cell.angle_beta   90.00
_cell.angle_gamma   90.00
#
_symmetry.space_group_name_H-M   'P 1'
#
loop_
_entity.id
_entity.type
_entity.pdbx_description
1 polymer ?
#
loop_
_entity_poly.entity_id
_entity_poly.type
_entity_poly.pdbx_seq_one_letter_code
_entity_poly.pdbx_strand_id
1 'polypeptide(L)'
;MKSFLTRPKRKLSPEPKPVTDDDEPTEVKLVLLSSVHPEVDQETLLDFLLAHDGSVSQASQALKSNKYQQGARKSGIIGHQQSLRQYTMGDSTSPTKKKPKSKKGSTLHLYDPEDVAEHTPCTIIHNFLPPEDANSLLKELLKEADSFEKITFKLFDNVVSSPHTSGFFVESYEEMMAQRSEYYYNGSQLTDVRRITPELTKVKPIVQAAVNQEIQHRIKTRYPDGKKLKHQSPNPWIPNSAFVNCYNGAQQSVGWHSDQLTYLGPRAVIGSISLGVAREFRVRRVLPKDGDTKSTDESDAGGQISIHLPHNSLLVMHAEMQEEWKHSVTPALSIDPHPIAGNKRINITYRDYRQRMHPKYTPRCVCKVPCVLRVVQKKKENFGKYFWMCHAGNVPGKEGCSFFQWAEFDDDGNPVVSGNAVKYSER
;
A
#
# COMPACT_ATOMS: atom_id res chain seq x y z
N MET A 1 -58.17 -62.20 20.94
CA MET A 1 -57.15 -61.59 20.05
C MET A 1 -55.93 -61.32 20.91
N LYS A 2 -54.79 -62.01 20.71
CA LYS A 2 -53.60 -61.49 19.96
C LYS A 2 -53.28 -60.05 20.37
N SER A 3 -52.09 -59.60 20.75
CA SER A 3 -50.73 -60.14 20.79
C SER A 3 -49.83 -58.94 21.17
N PHE A 4 -48.83 -59.17 22.02
CA PHE A 4 -47.47 -58.61 21.95
C PHE A 4 -47.17 -57.12 22.27
N LEU A 5 -46.33 -57.01 23.30
CA LEU A 5 -45.35 -55.98 23.65
C LEU A 5 -44.68 -55.29 22.45
N THR A 6 -44.53 -53.96 22.50
CA THR A 6 -43.29 -53.26 22.05
C THR A 6 -43.22 -51.84 22.62
N ARG A 7 -42.10 -51.53 23.31
CA ARG A 7 -41.70 -50.18 23.77
C ARG A 7 -41.23 -49.32 22.57
N PRO A 8 -41.49 -48.00 22.54
CA PRO A 8 -40.81 -47.12 21.59
C PRO A 8 -39.36 -46.82 22.03
N LYS A 9 -38.44 -46.95 21.08
CA LYS A 9 -36.98 -46.73 21.22
C LYS A 9 -36.66 -45.28 21.59
N ARG A 10 -35.80 -45.12 22.61
CA ARG A 10 -35.09 -43.89 22.98
C ARG A 10 -34.12 -43.53 21.85
N LYS A 11 -34.25 -42.34 21.25
CA LYS A 11 -33.27 -41.81 20.27
C LYS A 11 -31.94 -41.57 21.00
N LEU A 12 -30.88 -42.16 20.46
CA LEU A 12 -29.49 -41.97 20.87
C LEU A 12 -29.04 -40.54 20.52
N SER A 13 -28.25 -39.94 21.40
CA SER A 13 -27.53 -38.69 21.17
C SER A 13 -26.60 -38.82 19.95
N PRO A 14 -26.39 -37.77 19.15
CA PRO A 14 -25.46 -37.83 18.04
C PRO A 14 -24.01 -37.98 18.54
N GLU A 15 -23.23 -38.81 17.86
CA GLU A 15 -21.79 -38.99 18.08
C GLU A 15 -21.03 -37.65 17.88
N PRO A 16 -19.93 -37.42 18.62
CA PRO A 16 -19.09 -36.24 18.43
C PRO A 16 -18.44 -36.27 17.04
N LYS A 17 -18.59 -35.17 16.29
CA LYS A 17 -17.89 -34.96 15.02
C LYS A 17 -16.37 -34.90 15.27
N PRO A 18 -15.53 -35.40 14.35
CA PRO A 18 -14.10 -35.23 14.46
C PRO A 18 -13.75 -33.74 14.39
N VAL A 19 -13.07 -33.25 15.43
CA VAL A 19 -12.53 -31.88 15.48
C VAL A 19 -11.40 -31.82 14.45
N THR A 20 -11.60 -31.02 13.41
CA THR A 20 -10.54 -30.72 12.43
C THR A 20 -9.66 -29.61 12.98
N ASP A 21 -8.36 -29.80 12.91
CA ASP A 21 -7.24 -28.94 13.33
C ASP A 21 -7.31 -27.47 12.81
N ASP A 22 -8.22 -27.16 11.88
CA ASP A 22 -8.27 -25.86 11.20
C ASP A 22 -8.89 -24.72 12.03
N ASP A 23 -9.76 -25.00 13.01
CA ASP A 23 -10.53 -23.97 13.72
C ASP A 23 -9.90 -23.45 15.04
N GLU A 24 -8.72 -23.96 15.42
CA GLU A 24 -8.07 -23.55 16.67
C GLU A 24 -7.33 -22.20 16.55
N PRO A 25 -7.32 -21.36 17.62
CA PRO A 25 -6.55 -20.12 17.65
C PRO A 25 -5.05 -20.38 17.43
N THR A 26 -4.36 -19.45 16.74
CA THR A 26 -2.93 -19.57 16.44
C THR A 26 -2.07 -19.83 17.67
N GLU A 27 -2.40 -19.25 18.83
CA GLU A 27 -1.70 -19.48 20.09
C GLU A 27 -1.78 -20.95 20.54
N VAL A 28 -2.93 -21.61 20.37
CA VAL A 28 -3.11 -23.03 20.69
C VAL A 28 -2.31 -23.90 19.74
N LYS A 29 -2.34 -23.58 18.44
CA LYS A 29 -1.56 -24.26 17.40
C LYS A 29 -0.06 -24.16 17.62
N LEU A 30 0.42 -23.00 18.08
CA LEU A 30 1.82 -22.80 18.47
C LEU A 30 2.21 -23.62 19.69
N VAL A 31 1.33 -23.69 20.71
CA VAL A 31 1.56 -24.54 21.89
C VAL A 31 1.60 -26.03 21.53
N LEU A 32 0.73 -26.47 20.61
CA LEU A 32 0.75 -27.83 20.08
C LEU A 32 2.06 -28.12 19.34
N LEU A 33 2.50 -27.23 18.46
CA LEU A 33 3.77 -27.36 17.74
C LEU A 33 4.97 -27.35 18.69
N SER A 34 5.02 -26.45 19.67
CA SER A 34 6.12 -26.36 20.63
C SER A 34 6.19 -27.57 21.56
N SER A 35 5.06 -28.23 21.81
CA SER A 35 5.01 -29.48 22.58
C SER A 35 5.60 -30.65 21.79
N VAL A 36 5.47 -30.65 20.46
CA VAL A 36 5.99 -31.71 19.57
C VAL A 36 7.44 -31.44 19.14
N HIS A 37 7.86 -30.17 19.09
CA HIS A 37 9.19 -29.72 18.66
C HIS A 37 9.79 -28.74 19.69
N PRO A 38 10.10 -29.20 20.92
CA PRO A 38 10.60 -28.33 21.99
C PRO A 38 11.97 -27.70 21.70
N GLU A 39 12.72 -28.24 20.74
CA GLU A 39 14.02 -27.72 20.30
C GLU A 39 13.93 -26.53 19.31
N VAL A 40 12.74 -26.17 18.83
CA VAL A 40 12.53 -25.12 17.84
C VAL A 40 11.92 -23.88 18.51
N ASP A 41 12.47 -22.71 18.24
CA ASP A 41 11.97 -21.46 18.82
C ASP A 41 10.59 -21.08 18.24
N GLN A 42 9.84 -20.30 19.01
CA GLN A 42 8.45 -19.96 18.72
C GLN A 42 8.28 -19.15 17.42
N GLU A 43 9.27 -18.34 17.03
CA GLU A 43 9.22 -17.56 15.78
C GLU A 43 9.33 -18.52 14.58
N THR A 44 10.27 -19.46 14.62
CA THR A 44 10.40 -20.51 13.60
C THR A 44 9.14 -21.38 13.51
N LEU A 45 8.53 -21.75 14.64
CA LEU A 45 7.28 -22.52 14.64
C LEU A 45 6.11 -21.76 14.00
N LEU A 46 6.03 -20.45 14.23
CA LEU A 46 5.04 -19.58 13.60
C LEU A 46 5.25 -19.49 12.09
N ASP A 47 6.48 -19.41 11.61
CA ASP A 47 6.80 -19.37 10.19
C ASP A 47 6.38 -20.66 9.46
N PHE A 48 6.66 -21.83 10.05
CA PHE A 48 6.17 -23.10 9.51
C PHE A 48 4.64 -23.19 9.56
N LEU A 49 4.00 -22.73 10.63
CA LEU A 49 2.55 -22.72 10.72
C LEU A 49 1.91 -21.83 9.63
N LEU A 50 2.50 -20.66 9.36
CA LEU A 50 2.06 -19.75 8.30
C LEU A 50 2.33 -20.30 6.90
N ALA A 51 3.47 -20.97 6.68
CA ALA A 51 3.83 -21.56 5.39
C ALA A 51 2.90 -22.71 4.99
N HIS A 52 2.27 -23.36 5.97
CA HIS A 52 1.38 -24.51 5.78
C HIS A 52 -0.08 -24.18 6.14
N ASP A 53 -0.51 -22.94 5.83
CA ASP A 53 -1.90 -22.46 5.93
C ASP A 53 -2.55 -22.65 7.32
N GLY A 54 -1.75 -22.65 8.40
CA GLY A 54 -2.24 -22.84 9.76
C GLY A 54 -2.48 -24.29 10.16
N SER A 55 -1.99 -25.27 9.38
CA SER A 55 -2.10 -26.69 9.68
C SER A 55 -0.95 -27.17 10.59
N VAL A 56 -1.25 -27.56 11.83
CA VAL A 56 -0.25 -28.08 12.78
C VAL A 56 0.34 -29.39 12.25
N SER A 57 -0.49 -30.23 11.63
CA SER A 57 -0.06 -31.50 11.05
C SER A 57 0.99 -31.33 9.93
N GLN A 58 0.74 -30.44 8.97
CA GLN A 58 1.65 -30.20 7.83
C GLN A 58 2.93 -29.47 8.28
N ALA A 59 2.79 -28.46 9.14
CA ALA A 59 3.93 -27.75 9.73
C ALA A 59 4.84 -28.72 10.52
N SER A 60 4.26 -29.62 11.32
CA SER A 60 5.00 -30.62 12.09
C SER A 60 5.71 -31.64 11.20
N GLN A 61 5.09 -32.06 10.09
CA GLN A 61 5.73 -32.95 9.11
C GLN A 61 6.92 -32.27 8.43
N ALA A 62 6.77 -31.01 8.02
CA ALA A 62 7.85 -30.22 7.41
C ALA A 62 9.02 -29.95 8.39
N LEU A 63 8.73 -29.75 9.68
CA LEU A 63 9.78 -29.63 10.71
C LEU A 63 10.57 -30.93 10.90
N LYS A 64 9.93 -32.10 10.78
CA LYS A 64 10.61 -33.40 10.89
C LYS A 64 11.52 -33.69 9.70
N SER A 65 11.12 -33.29 8.49
CA SER A 65 11.92 -33.48 7.28
C SER A 65 13.11 -32.53 7.20
N ASN A 66 13.03 -31.34 7.82
CA ASN A 66 14.06 -30.30 7.73
C ASN A 66 15.17 -30.38 8.80
N LYS A 67 15.28 -31.49 9.56
CA LYS A 67 16.30 -31.70 10.61
C LYS A 67 17.77 -31.67 10.12
N TYR A 68 18.02 -31.50 8.82
CA TYR A 68 19.36 -31.43 8.23
C TYR A 68 19.96 -30.01 8.08
N GLN A 69 19.27 -28.93 8.50
CA GLN A 69 19.78 -27.55 8.36
C GLN A 69 19.96 -26.76 9.67
N GLN A 70 19.89 -27.40 10.85
CA GLN A 70 20.06 -26.73 12.16
C GLN A 70 21.52 -26.33 12.50
N GLY A 71 22.27 -25.84 11.52
CA GLY A 71 23.69 -25.54 11.61
C GLY A 71 24.09 -24.11 11.25
N ALA A 72 23.28 -23.07 11.45
CA ALA A 72 23.75 -21.67 11.34
C ALA A 72 22.86 -20.60 12.02
N ARG A 73 23.22 -20.31 13.28
CA ARG A 73 23.33 -18.97 13.93
C ARG A 73 22.17 -17.96 13.98
N LYS A 74 21.88 -17.65 15.26
CA LYS A 74 21.49 -16.38 15.92
C LYS A 74 21.90 -15.08 15.22
N SER A 75 20.95 -14.16 15.12
CA SER A 75 21.16 -12.70 15.13
C SER A 75 19.90 -12.02 15.69
N GLY A 76 20.01 -11.42 16.88
CA GLY A 76 18.92 -10.72 17.57
C GLY A 76 18.68 -9.33 16.99
N ILE A 77 17.92 -9.26 15.89
CA ILE A 77 17.29 -8.03 15.42
C ILE A 77 15.80 -8.32 15.32
N ILE A 78 15.03 -7.69 16.21
CA ILE A 78 13.57 -7.84 16.29
C ILE A 78 12.94 -7.30 15.00
N GLY A 79 12.15 -8.13 14.31
CA GLY A 79 11.19 -7.68 13.28
C GLY A 79 11.45 -8.11 11.84
N HIS A 80 12.31 -9.10 11.56
CA HIS A 80 12.45 -9.67 10.21
C HIS A 80 11.92 -11.11 10.18
N GLN A 81 10.71 -11.29 9.67
CA GLN A 81 10.16 -12.60 9.36
C GLN A 81 10.67 -13.06 7.98
N GLN A 82 11.22 -14.28 7.87
CA GLN A 82 11.86 -14.78 6.67
C GLN A 82 10.84 -15.25 5.62
N SER A 83 11.26 -15.35 4.34
CA SER A 83 10.38 -15.82 3.25
C SER A 83 9.81 -17.21 3.51
N LEU A 84 8.49 -17.33 3.37
CA LEU A 84 7.77 -18.61 3.51
C LEU A 84 8.27 -19.70 2.54
N ARG A 85 8.96 -19.32 1.46
CA ARG A 85 9.54 -20.25 0.48
C ARG A 85 10.52 -21.24 1.11
N GLN A 86 11.29 -20.82 2.11
CA GLN A 86 12.27 -21.68 2.77
C GLN A 86 11.62 -22.84 3.54
N TYR A 87 10.36 -22.69 3.93
CA TYR A 87 9.63 -23.67 4.75
C TYR A 87 8.69 -24.57 3.94
N THR A 88 8.58 -24.33 2.63
CA THR A 88 7.74 -25.13 1.70
C THR A 88 8.50 -26.22 0.94
N MET A 89 9.81 -26.37 1.15
CA MET A 89 10.61 -27.39 0.48
C MET A 89 10.50 -28.74 1.20
N GLY A 90 9.47 -29.50 0.82
CA GLY A 90 9.22 -30.83 1.36
C GLY A 90 8.16 -31.61 0.58
N ASP A 91 8.33 -31.77 -0.73
CA ASP A 91 8.04 -33.05 -1.40
C ASP A 91 8.62 -33.04 -2.83
N SER A 92 9.64 -33.85 -3.06
CA SER A 92 10.27 -34.02 -4.38
C SER A 92 9.47 -35.00 -5.23
N THR A 93 8.26 -34.61 -5.65
CA THR A 93 7.63 -35.09 -6.89
C THR A 93 6.65 -34.03 -7.42
N SER A 94 7.05 -33.34 -8.50
CA SER A 94 6.29 -32.33 -9.28
C SER A 94 6.38 -30.87 -8.78
N PRO A 95 7.02 -29.94 -9.54
CA PRO A 95 7.12 -28.54 -9.15
C PRO A 95 5.85 -27.79 -9.55
N THR A 96 4.74 -28.02 -8.84
CA THR A 96 3.61 -27.08 -8.90
C THR A 96 3.81 -26.02 -7.83
N LYS A 97 4.37 -24.88 -8.24
CA LYS A 97 4.44 -23.67 -7.41
C LYS A 97 3.03 -23.30 -6.93
N LYS A 98 2.64 -23.70 -5.72
CA LYS A 98 1.40 -23.23 -5.09
C LYS A 98 1.61 -21.77 -4.71
N LYS A 99 1.14 -20.86 -5.56
CA LYS A 99 1.16 -19.41 -5.31
C LYS A 99 0.31 -19.11 -4.07
N PRO A 100 0.83 -18.39 -3.06
CA PRO A 100 -0.02 -17.88 -1.99
C PRO A 100 -1.04 -16.92 -2.62
N LYS A 101 -2.32 -17.28 -2.55
CA LYS A 101 -3.42 -16.45 -3.05
C LYS A 101 -4.23 -15.97 -1.86
N SER A 102 -4.45 -14.67 -1.76
CA SER A 102 -5.43 -14.12 -0.82
C SER A 102 -6.82 -14.68 -1.15
N LYS A 103 -7.47 -15.34 -0.19
CA LYS A 103 -8.85 -15.81 -0.32
C LYS A 103 -9.81 -14.67 0.07
N LYS A 104 -11.05 -14.69 -0.45
CA LYS A 104 -12.09 -13.71 -0.07
C LYS A 104 -12.26 -13.73 1.45
N GLY A 105 -12.02 -12.61 2.12
CA GLY A 105 -12.11 -12.48 3.57
C GLY A 105 -10.81 -12.74 4.36
N SER A 106 -9.71 -13.17 3.74
CA SER A 106 -8.39 -13.27 4.40
C SER A 106 -7.40 -12.23 3.88
N THR A 107 -6.58 -11.69 4.78
CA THR A 107 -5.48 -10.78 4.44
C THR A 107 -4.21 -11.60 4.28
N LEU A 108 -3.56 -11.52 3.12
CA LEU A 108 -2.26 -12.15 2.90
C LEU A 108 -1.17 -11.22 3.43
N HIS A 109 -0.46 -11.62 4.48
CA HIS A 109 0.65 -10.84 5.04
C HIS A 109 1.95 -11.20 4.30
N LEU A 110 2.63 -10.18 3.78
CA LEU A 110 3.91 -10.31 3.07
C LEU A 110 4.99 -9.56 3.86
N TYR A 111 6.11 -10.24 4.04
CA TYR A 111 7.29 -9.75 4.75
C TYR A 111 8.51 -9.72 3.82
N ASP A 112 8.63 -10.72 2.95
CA ASP A 112 9.76 -10.84 2.04
C ASP A 112 9.65 -9.89 0.82
N PRO A 113 10.72 -9.17 0.46
CA PRO A 113 10.73 -8.28 -0.69
C PRO A 113 10.38 -8.92 -2.04
N GLU A 114 10.82 -10.16 -2.29
CA GLU A 114 10.54 -10.85 -3.54
C GLU A 114 9.05 -11.20 -3.63
N ASP A 115 8.46 -11.67 -2.53
CA ASP A 115 7.05 -12.00 -2.47
C ASP A 115 6.18 -10.74 -2.61
N VAL A 116 6.56 -9.60 -2.00
CA VAL A 116 5.91 -8.30 -2.22
C VAL A 116 5.94 -7.93 -3.70
N ALA A 117 7.12 -8.01 -4.34
CA ALA A 117 7.27 -7.67 -5.75
C ALA A 117 6.49 -8.62 -6.67
N GLU A 118 6.40 -9.90 -6.33
CA GLU A 118 5.63 -10.91 -7.08
C GLU A 118 4.12 -10.68 -7.04
N HIS A 119 3.57 -10.37 -5.86
CA HIS A 119 2.11 -10.35 -5.66
C HIS A 119 1.50 -8.96 -5.77
N THR A 120 2.33 -7.90 -5.78
CA THR A 120 1.86 -6.51 -5.76
C THR A 120 2.63 -5.66 -6.78
N PRO A 121 2.10 -4.47 -7.14
CA PRO A 121 2.82 -3.47 -7.90
C PRO A 121 3.81 -2.66 -7.04
N CYS A 122 4.34 -3.25 -5.97
CA CYS A 122 5.28 -2.58 -5.07
C CYS A 122 6.63 -3.32 -5.04
N THR A 123 7.72 -2.59 -4.83
CA THR A 123 8.99 -3.16 -4.33
C THR A 123 9.25 -2.58 -2.94
N ILE A 124 9.83 -3.38 -2.04
CA ILE A 124 10.31 -2.91 -0.74
C ILE A 124 11.82 -3.14 -0.62
N ILE A 125 12.53 -2.17 -0.06
CA ILE A 125 13.94 -2.23 0.29
C ILE A 125 14.05 -1.95 1.79
N HIS A 126 14.42 -2.96 2.57
CA HIS A 126 14.65 -2.82 4.00
C HIS A 126 16.02 -2.22 4.29
N ASN A 127 16.17 -1.61 5.47
CA ASN A 127 17.41 -0.95 5.90
C ASN A 127 17.97 -0.02 4.83
N PHE A 128 17.08 0.76 4.19
CA PHE A 128 17.36 1.47 2.96
C PHE A 128 18.47 2.51 3.10
N LEU A 129 18.42 3.32 4.16
CA LEU A 129 19.45 4.32 4.45
C LEU A 129 20.49 3.76 5.43
N PRO A 130 21.71 4.30 5.43
CA PRO A 130 22.63 4.10 6.55
C PRO A 130 21.93 4.40 7.89
N PRO A 131 22.14 3.60 8.96
CA PRO A 131 21.40 3.77 10.22
C PRO A 131 21.49 5.18 10.83
N GLU A 132 22.66 5.81 10.74
CA GLU A 132 22.86 7.18 11.24
C GLU A 132 22.06 8.22 10.44
N ASP A 133 21.94 8.04 9.13
CA ASP A 133 21.15 8.92 8.26
C ASP A 133 19.65 8.71 8.51
N ALA A 134 19.20 7.46 8.66
CA ALA A 134 17.81 7.14 9.02
C ALA A 134 17.40 7.75 10.37
N ASN A 135 18.29 7.66 11.37
CA ASN A 135 18.06 8.20 12.70
C ASN A 135 18.09 9.73 12.72
N SER A 136 19.00 10.36 11.98
CA SER A 136 19.08 11.82 11.87
C SER A 136 17.84 12.39 11.19
N LEU A 137 17.44 11.80 10.06
CA LEU A 137 16.21 12.15 9.35
C LEU A 137 14.97 11.95 10.23
N LEU A 138 14.90 10.84 10.97
CA LEU A 138 13.79 10.58 11.90
C LEU A 138 13.70 11.66 13.00
N LYS A 139 14.82 12.02 13.63
CA LYS A 139 14.86 13.04 14.69
C LYS A 139 14.42 14.41 14.18
N GLU A 140 14.92 14.81 13.00
CA GLU A 140 14.55 16.08 12.37
C GLU A 140 13.04 16.13 12.08
N LEU A 141 12.51 15.08 11.44
CA LEU A 141 11.08 15.04 11.07
C LEU A 141 10.15 14.87 12.25
N LEU A 142 10.58 14.23 13.35
CA LEU A 142 9.82 14.20 14.60
C LEU A 142 9.65 15.62 15.16
N LYS A 143 10.70 16.45 15.09
CA LYS A 143 10.64 17.86 15.51
C LYS A 143 9.73 18.68 14.60
N GLU A 144 9.80 18.48 13.28
CA GLU A 144 8.86 19.12 12.34
C GLU A 144 7.40 18.72 12.63
N ALA A 145 7.18 17.43 12.95
CA ALA A 145 5.86 16.85 13.16
C ALA A 145 5.09 17.43 14.36
N ASP A 146 5.77 18.05 15.33
CA ASP A 146 5.14 18.74 16.46
C ASP A 146 4.20 19.87 16.01
N SER A 147 4.43 20.40 14.80
CA SER A 147 3.65 21.50 14.21
C SER A 147 2.82 21.09 12.99
N PHE A 148 2.76 19.80 12.65
CA PHE A 148 1.98 19.34 11.50
C PHE A 148 0.49 19.50 11.73
N GLU A 149 -0.22 19.87 10.67
CA GLU A 149 -1.67 20.05 10.69
C GLU A 149 -2.41 18.76 10.31
N LYS A 150 -3.69 18.68 10.70
CA LYS A 150 -4.62 17.67 10.18
C LYS A 150 -5.29 18.21 8.93
N ILE A 151 -5.08 17.56 7.80
CA ILE A 151 -5.77 17.93 6.55
C ILE A 151 -7.28 17.67 6.71
N THR A 152 -8.10 18.66 6.38
CA THR A 152 -9.56 18.53 6.33
C THR A 152 -10.06 18.42 4.90
N PHE A 153 -11.09 17.60 4.68
CA PHE A 153 -11.73 17.44 3.37
C PHE A 153 -13.22 17.13 3.53
N LYS A 154 -14.00 17.31 2.45
CA LYS A 154 -15.44 17.03 2.46
C LYS A 154 -15.73 15.61 1.93
N LEU A 155 -16.45 14.81 2.73
CA LEU A 155 -16.89 13.46 2.40
C LEU A 155 -18.38 13.30 2.73
N PHE A 156 -19.23 13.01 1.73
CA PHE A 156 -20.69 12.91 1.87
C PHE A 156 -21.30 14.11 2.61
N ASP A 157 -20.94 15.32 2.16
CA ASP A 157 -21.34 16.59 2.76
C ASP A 157 -20.83 16.92 4.17
N ASN A 158 -20.10 16.00 4.79
CA ASN A 158 -19.45 16.23 6.09
C ASN A 158 -18.00 16.68 5.90
N VAL A 159 -17.60 17.72 6.63
CA VAL A 159 -16.19 18.09 6.75
C VAL A 159 -15.55 17.14 7.76
N VAL A 160 -14.59 16.35 7.30
CA VAL A 160 -13.84 15.39 8.10
C VAL A 160 -12.36 15.76 8.12
N SER A 161 -11.66 15.39 9.18
CA SER A 161 -10.21 15.57 9.31
C SER A 161 -9.50 14.23 9.18
N SER A 162 -8.30 14.23 8.59
CA SER A 162 -7.41 13.09 8.62
C SER A 162 -7.12 12.66 10.07
N PRO A 163 -7.10 11.34 10.38
CA PRO A 163 -6.72 10.84 11.70
C PRO A 163 -5.25 11.10 12.06
N HIS A 164 -4.38 11.29 11.05
CA HIS A 164 -2.95 11.57 11.20
C HIS A 164 -2.65 13.04 10.84
N THR A 165 -1.48 13.52 11.23
CA THR A 165 -0.98 14.86 10.86
C THR A 165 0.01 14.77 9.71
N SER A 166 0.16 15.85 8.96
CA SER A 166 1.08 15.88 7.81
C SER A 166 1.65 17.27 7.55
N GLY A 167 2.87 17.30 7.01
CA GLY A 167 3.47 18.48 6.39
C GLY A 167 3.83 18.20 4.93
N PHE A 168 3.80 19.22 4.08
CA PHE A 168 4.15 19.10 2.66
C PHE A 168 5.43 19.88 2.34
N PHE A 169 6.43 19.22 1.75
CA PHE A 169 7.77 19.76 1.56
C PHE A 169 8.13 19.86 0.08
N VAL A 170 8.73 20.98 -0.31
CA VAL A 170 9.24 21.27 -1.67
C VAL A 170 10.60 21.95 -1.63
N GLU A 171 11.33 21.95 -2.74
CA GLU A 171 12.76 22.28 -2.78
C GLU A 171 13.01 23.79 -2.64
N SER A 172 12.29 24.60 -3.41
CA SER A 172 12.50 26.05 -3.43
C SER A 172 11.39 26.85 -2.75
N TYR A 173 11.72 28.10 -2.37
CA TYR A 173 10.72 29.04 -1.87
C TYR A 173 9.66 29.38 -2.94
N GLU A 174 10.08 29.47 -4.21
CA GLU A 174 9.19 29.72 -5.33
C GLU A 174 8.20 28.58 -5.52
N GLU A 175 8.67 27.33 -5.43
CA GLU A 175 7.81 26.14 -5.43
C GLU A 175 6.87 26.13 -4.22
N MET A 176 7.35 26.53 -3.04
CA MET A 176 6.52 26.64 -1.83
C MET A 176 5.37 27.63 -2.05
N MET A 177 5.68 28.80 -2.64
CA MET A 177 4.66 29.80 -3.00
C MET A 177 3.70 29.27 -4.05
N ALA A 178 4.21 28.70 -5.15
CA ALA A 178 3.39 28.12 -6.21
C ALA A 178 2.46 27.02 -5.68
N GLN A 179 2.95 26.15 -4.81
CA GLN A 179 2.12 25.10 -4.18
C GLN A 179 1.03 25.66 -3.28
N ARG A 180 1.29 26.73 -2.52
CA ARG A 180 0.28 27.40 -1.71
C ARG A 180 -0.76 28.12 -2.58
N SER A 181 -0.36 28.72 -3.70
CA SER A 181 -1.25 29.56 -4.52
C SER A 181 -1.96 28.83 -5.66
N GLU A 182 -1.33 27.83 -6.26
CA GLU A 182 -1.78 27.24 -7.54
C GLU A 182 -2.26 25.79 -7.43
N TYR A 183 -1.80 25.05 -6.42
CA TYR A 183 -2.09 23.63 -6.27
C TYR A 183 -3.27 23.40 -5.32
N TYR A 184 -4.12 22.43 -5.69
CA TYR A 184 -5.32 22.06 -4.95
C TYR A 184 -5.28 20.57 -4.61
N TYR A 185 -5.40 20.26 -3.33
CA TYR A 185 -5.39 18.90 -2.78
C TYR A 185 -6.71 18.62 -2.10
N ASN A 186 -7.42 17.57 -2.53
CA ASN A 186 -8.80 17.32 -2.09
C ASN A 186 -9.72 18.55 -2.25
N GLY A 187 -9.39 19.44 -3.20
CA GLY A 187 -10.16 20.63 -3.52
C GLY A 187 -9.85 21.87 -2.68
N SER A 188 -8.94 21.80 -1.71
CA SER A 188 -8.42 22.96 -0.97
C SER A 188 -6.94 23.20 -1.21
N GLN A 189 -6.48 24.43 -1.02
CA GLN A 189 -5.05 24.73 -0.97
C GLN A 189 -4.44 24.16 0.32
N LEU A 190 -3.18 23.75 0.27
CA LEU A 190 -2.45 23.39 1.47
C LEU A 190 -2.04 24.66 2.22
N THR A 191 -2.34 24.68 3.51
CA THR A 191 -1.93 25.71 4.47
C THR A 191 -0.48 25.49 4.89
N ASP A 192 -0.12 24.24 5.18
CA ASP A 192 1.20 23.84 5.64
C ASP A 192 2.09 23.30 4.51
N VAL A 193 2.64 24.22 3.72
CA VAL A 193 3.71 23.93 2.75
C VAL A 193 5.03 24.48 3.29
N ARG A 194 6.06 23.64 3.35
CA ARG A 194 7.37 23.91 3.94
C ARG A 194 8.46 23.76 2.91
N ARG A 195 9.61 24.38 3.18
CA ARG A 195 10.84 24.11 2.44
C ARG A 195 11.44 22.79 2.90
N ILE A 196 12.06 22.08 1.96
CA ILE A 196 12.81 20.87 2.24
C ILE A 196 13.85 21.11 3.34
N THR A 197 13.96 20.18 4.26
CA THR A 197 14.89 20.26 5.39
C THR A 197 16.28 19.75 5.00
N PRO A 198 17.33 20.05 5.80
CA PRO A 198 18.67 19.53 5.57
C PRO A 198 18.74 18.00 5.39
N GLU A 199 18.12 17.20 6.26
CA GLU A 199 18.21 15.72 6.13
C GLU A 199 17.39 15.22 4.93
N LEU A 200 16.23 15.82 4.64
CA LEU A 200 15.47 15.51 3.42
C LEU A 200 16.29 15.82 2.16
N THR A 201 17.00 16.94 2.14
CA THR A 201 17.88 17.34 1.02
C THR A 201 19.01 16.32 0.81
N LYS A 202 19.61 15.85 1.91
CA LYS A 202 20.66 14.82 1.89
C LYS A 202 20.16 13.48 1.36
N VAL A 203 18.97 13.05 1.77
CA VAL A 203 18.41 11.73 1.43
C VAL A 203 17.75 11.70 0.05
N LYS A 204 17.20 12.83 -0.42
CA LYS A 204 16.55 12.98 -1.73
C LYS A 204 17.29 12.32 -2.90
N PRO A 205 18.60 12.57 -3.16
CA PRO A 205 19.30 11.95 -4.30
C PRO A 205 19.44 10.43 -4.16
N ILE A 206 19.54 9.90 -2.94
CA ILE A 206 19.62 8.45 -2.66
C ILE A 206 18.28 7.79 -3.04
N VAL A 207 17.16 8.41 -2.64
CA VAL A 207 15.81 7.96 -3.02
C VAL A 207 15.63 8.01 -4.53
N GLN A 208 16.01 9.11 -5.16
CA GLN A 208 15.91 9.28 -6.61
C GLN A 208 16.64 8.16 -7.35
N ALA A 209 17.88 7.85 -6.97
CA ALA A 209 18.66 6.80 -7.59
C ALA A 209 17.99 5.42 -7.42
N ALA A 210 17.58 5.09 -6.19
CA ALA A 210 16.96 3.79 -5.89
C ALA A 210 15.62 3.60 -6.61
N VAL A 211 14.74 4.61 -6.61
CA VAL A 211 13.45 4.54 -7.31
C VAL A 211 13.65 4.39 -8.81
N ASN A 212 14.58 5.14 -9.42
CA ASN A 212 14.88 4.99 -10.85
C ASN A 212 15.43 3.60 -11.18
N GLN A 213 16.31 3.05 -10.34
CA GLN A 213 16.81 1.69 -10.50
C GLN A 213 15.66 0.66 -10.44
N GLU A 214 14.76 0.80 -9.47
CA GLU A 214 13.60 -0.08 -9.33
C GLU A 214 12.62 0.03 -10.51
N ILE A 215 12.42 1.23 -11.05
CA ILE A 215 11.62 1.43 -12.27
C ILE A 215 12.22 0.61 -13.42
N GLN A 216 13.52 0.74 -13.66
CA GLN A 216 14.20 0.00 -14.75
C GLN A 216 14.16 -1.51 -14.50
N HIS A 217 14.38 -1.94 -13.26
CA HIS A 217 14.30 -3.35 -12.89
C HIS A 217 12.90 -3.92 -13.14
N ARG A 218 11.85 -3.21 -12.71
CA ARG A 218 10.45 -3.60 -12.91
C ARG A 218 10.09 -3.69 -14.38
N ILE A 219 10.48 -2.69 -15.18
CA ILE A 219 10.29 -2.69 -16.63
C ILE A 219 10.92 -3.93 -17.25
N LYS A 220 12.20 -4.19 -16.95
CA LYS A 220 12.95 -5.31 -17.53
C LYS A 220 12.40 -6.68 -17.15
N THR A 221 11.91 -6.85 -15.92
CA THR A 221 11.61 -8.17 -15.36
C THR A 221 10.12 -8.51 -15.32
N ARG A 222 9.24 -7.51 -15.21
CA ARG A 222 7.80 -7.74 -14.95
C ARG A 222 6.88 -7.18 -16.03
N TYR A 223 7.32 -6.19 -16.81
CA TYR A 223 6.45 -5.59 -17.83
C TYR A 223 6.56 -6.33 -19.17
N PRO A 224 5.48 -6.30 -19.99
CA PRO A 224 5.47 -6.96 -21.29
C PRO A 224 6.65 -6.52 -22.16
N ASP A 225 7.33 -7.50 -22.76
CA ASP A 225 8.47 -7.32 -23.66
C ASP A 225 9.66 -6.53 -23.06
N GLY A 226 9.73 -6.40 -21.73
CA GLY A 226 10.75 -5.59 -21.08
C GLY A 226 10.60 -4.09 -21.36
N LYS A 227 9.39 -3.62 -21.69
CA LYS A 227 9.09 -2.23 -22.08
C LYS A 227 8.23 -1.52 -21.05
N LYS A 228 8.36 -0.19 -20.99
CA LYS A 228 7.51 0.67 -20.16
C LYS A 228 6.03 0.49 -20.53
N LEU A 229 5.14 0.69 -19.56
CA LEU A 229 3.70 0.65 -19.80
C LEU A 229 3.26 1.85 -20.66
N LYS A 230 2.12 1.69 -21.35
CA LYS A 230 1.47 2.82 -22.02
C LYS A 230 1.14 3.93 -21.01
N HIS A 231 1.45 5.17 -21.37
CA HIS A 231 1.35 6.38 -20.57
C HIS A 231 2.38 6.54 -19.45
N GLN A 232 3.29 5.57 -19.28
CA GLN A 232 4.40 5.72 -18.33
C GLN A 232 5.46 6.64 -18.92
N SER A 233 5.88 7.64 -18.16
CA SER A 233 6.97 8.54 -18.56
C SER A 233 8.28 7.77 -18.79
N PRO A 234 9.03 8.04 -19.87
CA PRO A 234 10.37 7.49 -20.08
C PRO A 234 11.46 8.27 -19.34
N ASN A 235 11.16 9.50 -18.89
CA ASN A 235 12.12 10.36 -18.24
C ASN A 235 12.49 9.82 -16.85
N PRO A 236 13.71 10.11 -16.35
CA PRO A 236 14.07 9.81 -14.97
C PRO A 236 13.04 10.42 -14.00
N TRP A 237 12.63 9.61 -13.03
CA TRP A 237 11.76 10.03 -11.94
C TRP A 237 12.49 10.99 -11.01
N ILE A 238 11.85 12.09 -10.62
CA ILE A 238 12.44 13.11 -9.75
C ILE A 238 11.54 13.36 -8.52
N PRO A 239 12.04 13.19 -7.29
CA PRO A 239 11.30 13.50 -6.05
C PRO A 239 11.22 15.01 -5.79
N ASN A 240 10.43 15.73 -6.58
CA ASN A 240 10.30 17.20 -6.46
C ASN A 240 9.29 17.65 -5.39
N SER A 241 8.55 16.72 -4.80
CA SER A 241 7.63 17.00 -3.70
C SER A 241 7.55 15.84 -2.73
N ALA A 242 7.29 16.13 -1.44
CA ALA A 242 7.18 15.11 -0.42
C ALA A 242 6.05 15.42 0.59
N PHE A 243 5.15 14.47 0.78
CA PHE A 243 4.24 14.48 1.93
C PHE A 243 4.89 13.72 3.09
N VAL A 244 5.08 14.39 4.23
CA VAL A 244 5.54 13.75 5.46
C VAL A 244 4.34 13.56 6.37
N ASN A 245 3.98 12.30 6.61
CA ASN A 245 2.85 11.91 7.44
C ASN A 245 3.35 11.41 8.80
N CYS A 246 2.78 11.92 9.88
CA CYS A 246 3.05 11.46 11.24
C CYS A 246 1.84 10.70 11.80
N TYR A 247 2.03 9.41 12.06
CA TYR A 247 1.06 8.55 12.73
C TYR A 247 1.47 8.40 14.19
N ASN A 248 0.81 9.12 15.09
CA ASN A 248 1.02 9.06 16.53
C ASN A 248 0.09 8.01 17.16
N GLY A 249 0.63 6.82 17.42
CA GLY A 249 -0.10 5.71 18.04
C GLY A 249 -0.78 4.77 17.04
N ALA A 250 -1.31 3.67 17.58
CA ALA A 250 -1.83 2.55 16.81
C ALA A 250 -3.14 2.87 16.06
N GLN A 251 -3.95 3.80 16.58
CA GLN A 251 -5.28 4.11 16.05
C GLN A 251 -5.25 5.04 14.82
N GLN A 252 -4.17 5.81 14.64
CA GLN A 252 -4.05 6.71 13.49
C GLN A 252 -3.86 5.92 12.21
N SER A 253 -4.55 6.34 11.15
CA SER A 253 -4.70 5.57 9.92
C SER A 253 -4.95 6.46 8.70
N VAL A 254 -4.91 5.86 7.53
CA VAL A 254 -5.44 6.42 6.28
C VAL A 254 -6.23 5.35 5.56
N GLY A 255 -7.49 5.66 5.21
CA GLY A 255 -8.40 4.71 4.58
C GLY A 255 -8.00 4.36 3.13
N TRP A 256 -8.75 3.44 2.51
CA TRP A 256 -8.49 2.99 1.15
C TRP A 256 -8.55 4.11 0.11
N HIS A 257 -7.43 4.38 -0.54
CA HIS A 257 -7.32 5.40 -1.59
C HIS A 257 -6.32 4.98 -2.67
N SER A 258 -6.30 5.77 -3.75
CA SER A 258 -5.21 5.85 -4.72
C SER A 258 -4.74 7.30 -4.71
N ASP A 259 -3.46 7.53 -4.98
CA ASP A 259 -2.93 8.90 -5.02
C ASP A 259 -3.59 9.71 -6.14
N GLN A 260 -3.84 11.00 -5.88
CA GLN A 260 -4.51 11.86 -6.85
C GLN A 260 -3.62 12.15 -8.06
N LEU A 261 -4.11 11.77 -9.25
CA LEU A 261 -3.33 11.84 -10.49
C LEU A 261 -3.21 13.25 -11.09
N THR A 262 -3.92 14.26 -10.58
CA THR A 262 -4.03 15.60 -11.19
C THR A 262 -2.68 16.20 -11.57
N TYR A 263 -1.69 16.14 -10.67
CA TYR A 263 -0.35 16.70 -10.88
C TYR A 263 0.72 15.63 -11.14
N LEU A 264 0.43 14.38 -10.79
CA LEU A 264 1.30 13.23 -11.05
C LEU A 264 1.22 12.78 -12.52
N GLY A 265 0.04 12.90 -13.12
CA GLY A 265 -0.28 12.31 -14.42
C GLY A 265 -0.55 10.80 -14.35
N PRO A 266 -0.84 10.19 -15.51
CA PRO A 266 -1.05 8.75 -15.61
C PRO A 266 0.23 7.97 -15.29
N ARG A 267 0.06 6.75 -14.79
CA ARG A 267 1.14 5.76 -14.56
C ARG A 267 2.27 6.27 -13.66
N ALA A 268 1.89 7.03 -12.63
CA ALA A 268 2.82 7.66 -11.71
C ALA A 268 3.50 6.65 -10.78
N VAL A 269 4.80 6.87 -10.55
CA VAL A 269 5.61 6.11 -9.57
C VAL A 269 5.78 6.95 -8.32
N ILE A 270 5.70 6.30 -7.16
CA ILE A 270 5.79 6.95 -5.85
C ILE A 270 6.84 6.23 -4.99
N GLY A 271 7.76 6.97 -4.40
CA GLY A 271 8.74 6.44 -3.45
C GLY A 271 8.35 6.81 -2.02
N SER A 272 8.28 5.84 -1.10
CA SER A 272 7.82 6.08 0.27
C SER A 272 8.77 5.50 1.31
N ILE A 273 9.42 6.35 2.11
CA ILE A 273 10.25 5.91 3.24
C ILE A 273 9.40 5.82 4.51
N SER A 274 9.54 4.73 5.26
CA SER A 274 8.95 4.55 6.59
C SER A 274 10.01 4.58 7.68
N LEU A 275 9.83 5.40 8.72
CA LEU A 275 10.71 5.53 9.87
C LEU A 275 9.90 5.45 11.18
N GLY A 276 10.53 4.91 12.23
CA GLY A 276 9.91 4.77 13.55
C GLY A 276 9.13 3.46 13.67
N VAL A 277 7.95 3.52 14.28
CA VAL A 277 7.10 2.35 14.54
C VAL A 277 6.71 1.63 13.24
N ALA A 278 6.83 0.30 13.25
CA ALA A 278 6.39 -0.54 12.14
C ALA A 278 4.87 -0.50 11.98
N ARG A 279 4.39 -0.41 10.73
CA ARG A 279 2.95 -0.43 10.42
C ARG A 279 2.67 -1.23 9.16
N GLU A 280 1.44 -1.73 9.09
CA GLU A 280 0.93 -2.43 7.92
C GLU A 280 0.47 -1.43 6.85
N PHE A 281 1.04 -1.58 5.64
CA PHE A 281 0.54 -0.96 4.43
C PHE A 281 -0.24 -1.98 3.63
N ARG A 282 -1.57 -1.83 3.61
CA ARG A 282 -2.45 -2.78 2.93
C ARG A 282 -2.73 -2.32 1.52
N VAL A 283 -2.69 -3.25 0.57
CA VAL A 283 -3.06 -3.05 -0.83
C VAL A 283 -4.19 -4.00 -1.22
N ARG A 284 -5.05 -3.54 -2.13
CA ARG A 284 -6.07 -4.38 -2.76
C ARG A 284 -6.28 -3.98 -4.20
N ARG A 285 -6.51 -4.98 -5.06
CA ARG A 285 -6.75 -4.74 -6.48
C ARG A 285 -8.18 -4.27 -6.71
N VAL A 286 -8.36 -3.29 -7.58
CA VAL A 286 -9.69 -2.86 -8.03
C VAL A 286 -10.06 -3.68 -9.26
N LEU A 287 -11.02 -4.58 -9.10
CA LEU A 287 -11.53 -5.40 -10.21
C LEU A 287 -12.73 -4.71 -10.87
N PRO A 288 -12.75 -4.60 -12.21
CA PRO A 288 -13.93 -4.13 -12.94
C PRO A 288 -15.13 -5.04 -12.69
N LYS A 289 -16.34 -4.46 -12.63
CA LYS A 289 -17.59 -5.23 -12.56
C LYS A 289 -18.24 -5.33 -13.94
N ASP A 290 -18.87 -6.47 -14.22
CA ASP A 290 -19.82 -6.65 -15.32
C ASP A 290 -21.23 -6.31 -14.80
N GLY A 291 -21.82 -5.19 -15.24
CA GLY A 291 -23.22 -4.80 -14.96
C GLY A 291 -23.53 -4.07 -13.64
N ASP A 292 -24.80 -3.67 -13.48
CA ASP A 292 -25.37 -2.83 -12.38
C ASP A 292 -25.59 -3.59 -11.05
N THR A 293 -24.78 -4.59 -10.73
CA THR A 293 -24.88 -5.29 -9.44
C THR A 293 -24.24 -4.46 -8.31
N LYS A 294 -25.09 -3.70 -7.62
CA LYS A 294 -24.78 -2.94 -6.39
C LYS A 294 -24.58 -3.86 -5.17
N SER A 295 -23.71 -4.87 -5.26
CA SER A 295 -23.18 -5.55 -4.07
C SER A 295 -22.10 -4.67 -3.43
N THR A 296 -22.36 -4.18 -2.21
CA THR A 296 -21.45 -3.33 -1.42
C THR A 296 -20.26 -4.10 -0.84
N ASP A 297 -20.36 -5.43 -0.74
CA ASP A 297 -19.41 -6.26 0.02
C ASP A 297 -18.35 -6.99 -0.83
N GLU A 298 -18.26 -6.69 -2.13
CA GLU A 298 -17.36 -7.43 -3.04
C GLU A 298 -16.08 -6.67 -3.42
N SER A 299 -15.80 -5.53 -2.78
CA SER A 299 -14.52 -4.82 -2.99
C SER A 299 -13.29 -5.60 -2.51
N ASP A 300 -13.49 -6.71 -1.79
CA ASP A 300 -12.45 -7.63 -1.31
C ASP A 300 -12.47 -8.97 -2.06
N ALA A 301 -13.15 -9.07 -3.22
CA ALA A 301 -13.17 -10.28 -4.04
C ALA A 301 -11.77 -10.70 -4.52
N GLY A 302 -10.85 -9.75 -4.68
CA GLY A 302 -9.43 -10.02 -4.97
C GLY A 302 -8.57 -10.34 -3.75
N GLY A 303 -9.12 -10.25 -2.54
CA GLY A 303 -8.39 -10.31 -1.27
C GLY A 303 -7.57 -9.05 -0.98
N GLN A 304 -7.10 -8.93 0.27
CA GLN A 304 -6.22 -7.85 0.72
C GLN A 304 -4.82 -8.41 0.95
N ILE A 305 -3.80 -7.61 0.66
CA ILE A 305 -2.41 -7.95 0.91
C ILE A 305 -1.85 -6.92 1.88
N SER A 306 -1.27 -7.36 3.00
CA SER A 306 -0.64 -6.50 4.01
C SER A 306 0.88 -6.57 3.86
N ILE A 307 1.50 -5.44 3.55
CA ILE A 307 2.95 -5.28 3.46
C ILE A 307 3.43 -4.65 4.76
N HIS A 308 4.32 -5.33 5.48
CA HIS A 308 4.89 -4.78 6.71
C HIS A 308 6.00 -3.78 6.39
N LEU A 309 5.88 -2.58 6.94
CA LEU A 309 6.86 -1.51 6.76
C LEU A 309 7.57 -1.24 8.09
N PRO A 310 8.67 -1.96 8.41
CA PRO A 310 9.49 -1.66 9.57
C PRO A 310 10.27 -0.35 9.38
N HIS A 311 10.93 0.09 10.45
CA HIS A 311 11.82 1.24 10.44
C HIS A 311 12.82 1.15 9.27
N ASN A 312 13.08 2.28 8.62
CA ASN A 312 14.04 2.44 7.53
C ASN A 312 13.76 1.52 6.33
N SER A 313 12.49 1.45 5.92
CA SER A 313 12.09 0.76 4.69
C SER A 313 11.69 1.75 3.60
N LEU A 314 12.21 1.57 2.39
CA LEU A 314 11.73 2.25 1.18
C LEU A 314 10.73 1.33 0.47
N LEU A 315 9.52 1.81 0.26
CA LEU A 315 8.50 1.19 -0.58
C LEU A 315 8.38 1.98 -1.89
N VAL A 316 8.54 1.31 -3.03
CA VAL A 316 8.31 1.88 -4.36
C VAL A 316 6.97 1.36 -4.88
N MET A 317 6.02 2.26 -5.10
CA MET A 317 4.76 1.96 -5.78
C MET A 317 4.95 2.18 -7.29
N HIS A 318 4.90 1.12 -8.08
CA HIS A 318 5.13 1.13 -9.52
C HIS A 318 3.93 1.67 -10.31
N ALA A 319 4.16 1.87 -11.61
CA ALA A 319 3.30 2.63 -12.51
C ALA A 319 1.85 2.15 -12.60
N GLU A 320 1.55 0.89 -12.27
CA GLU A 320 0.19 0.35 -12.27
C GLU A 320 -0.59 0.54 -10.96
N MET A 321 0.09 1.01 -9.90
CA MET A 321 -0.47 1.06 -8.54
C MET A 321 -1.71 1.96 -8.45
N GLN A 322 -1.65 3.17 -8.99
CA GLN A 322 -2.72 4.15 -8.74
C GLN A 322 -3.97 3.89 -9.60
N GLU A 323 -3.80 3.24 -10.75
CA GLU A 323 -4.89 2.89 -11.66
C GLU A 323 -5.59 1.60 -11.26
N GLU A 324 -4.85 0.58 -10.85
CA GLU A 324 -5.39 -0.77 -10.69
C GLU A 324 -5.52 -1.20 -9.23
N TRP A 325 -4.94 -0.45 -8.29
CA TRP A 325 -4.91 -0.80 -6.88
C TRP A 325 -5.32 0.37 -5.99
N LYS A 326 -5.71 0.01 -4.78
CA LYS A 326 -5.90 0.94 -3.66
C LYS A 326 -5.00 0.51 -2.52
N HIS A 327 -4.61 1.49 -1.72
CA HIS A 327 -3.82 1.26 -0.52
C HIS A 327 -4.38 1.97 0.71
N SER A 328 -3.96 1.51 1.88
CA SER A 328 -4.33 2.08 3.17
C SER A 328 -3.25 1.78 4.23
N VAL A 329 -3.24 2.58 5.30
CA VAL A 329 -2.54 2.22 6.55
C VAL A 329 -3.63 2.03 7.59
N THR A 330 -3.85 0.78 8.00
CA THR A 330 -4.93 0.44 8.93
C THR A 330 -4.52 0.69 10.37
N PRO A 331 -5.48 0.98 11.28
CA PRO A 331 -5.23 0.93 12.71
C PRO A 331 -4.60 -0.41 13.11
N ALA A 332 -3.67 -0.38 14.05
CA ALA A 332 -3.08 -1.57 14.64
C ALA A 332 -3.70 -1.82 16.02
N LEU A 333 -3.80 -3.09 16.43
CA LEU A 333 -4.25 -3.46 17.78
C LEU A 333 -3.22 -3.06 18.83
N SER A 334 -1.95 -3.34 18.52
CA SER A 334 -0.78 -2.97 19.31
C SER A 334 0.31 -2.42 18.39
N ILE A 335 1.25 -1.70 18.99
CA ILE A 335 2.47 -1.25 18.33
C ILE A 335 3.63 -1.41 19.30
N ASP A 336 4.78 -1.80 18.77
CA ASP A 336 6.02 -1.85 19.53
C ASP A 336 6.70 -0.48 19.46
N PRO A 337 6.98 0.17 20.62
CA PRO A 337 7.63 1.47 20.62
C PRO A 337 9.03 1.43 20.00
N HIS A 338 9.33 2.40 19.15
CA HIS A 338 10.65 2.58 18.56
C HIS A 338 11.58 3.36 19.51
N PRO A 339 12.87 3.00 19.66
CA PRO A 339 13.79 3.63 20.62
C PRO A 339 13.90 5.16 20.51
N ILE A 340 13.77 5.71 19.30
CA ILE A 340 13.85 7.15 19.03
C ILE A 340 12.46 7.81 18.92
N ALA A 341 11.49 7.10 18.34
CA ALA A 341 10.20 7.71 17.98
C ALA A 341 9.09 7.45 19.00
N GLY A 342 9.35 6.59 20.00
CA GLY A 342 8.32 6.04 20.86
C GLY A 342 7.22 5.40 20.01
N ASN A 343 5.99 5.89 20.16
CA ASN A 343 4.81 5.33 19.49
C ASN A 343 4.52 5.93 18.10
N LYS A 344 5.45 6.74 17.55
CA LYS A 344 5.24 7.45 16.29
C LYS A 344 5.85 6.72 15.10
N ARG A 345 5.13 6.76 13.97
CA ARG A 345 5.65 6.43 12.64
C ARG A 345 5.68 7.70 11.80
N ILE A 346 6.84 8.00 11.22
CA ILE A 346 7.01 9.02 10.19
C ILE A 346 7.06 8.32 8.83
N ASN A 347 6.32 8.84 7.87
CA ASN A 347 6.32 8.35 6.50
C ASN A 347 6.53 9.49 5.53
N ILE A 348 7.55 9.39 4.68
CA ILE A 348 7.88 10.38 3.67
C ILE A 348 7.47 9.82 2.32
N THR A 349 6.42 10.37 1.71
CA THR A 349 5.93 9.97 0.39
C THR A 349 6.39 10.99 -0.65
N TYR A 350 7.46 10.64 -1.36
CA TYR A 350 8.01 11.40 -2.47
C TYR A 350 7.21 11.20 -3.76
N ARG A 351 7.01 12.30 -4.47
CA ARG A 351 6.21 12.38 -5.69
C ARG A 351 6.97 13.18 -6.75
N ASP A 352 6.73 12.81 -8.00
CA ASP A 352 7.20 13.53 -9.18
C ASP A 352 6.01 14.27 -9.82
N TYR A 353 5.88 15.55 -9.49
CA TYR A 353 4.94 16.42 -10.19
C TYR A 353 5.51 16.85 -11.52
N ARG A 354 4.87 16.35 -12.58
CA ARG A 354 5.35 16.54 -13.94
C ARG A 354 5.05 17.95 -14.39
N GLN A 355 6.02 18.60 -15.02
CA GLN A 355 5.87 19.95 -15.58
C GLN A 355 4.70 20.06 -16.57
N ARG A 356 4.44 19.01 -17.36
CA ARG A 356 3.31 18.95 -18.30
C ARG A 356 1.95 18.71 -17.63
N MET A 357 1.94 18.40 -16.33
CA MET A 357 0.75 18.28 -15.48
C MET A 357 0.58 19.51 -14.55
N HIS A 358 1.31 20.59 -14.81
CA HIS A 358 1.25 21.81 -14.00
C HIS A 358 -0.19 22.37 -13.92
N PRO A 359 -0.62 22.94 -12.77
CA PRO A 359 -1.97 23.48 -12.57
C PRO A 359 -2.46 24.43 -13.67
N LYS A 360 -1.55 25.18 -14.31
CA LYS A 360 -1.86 26.07 -15.44
C LYS A 360 -2.50 25.37 -16.64
N TYR A 361 -2.26 24.07 -16.80
CA TYR A 361 -2.83 23.23 -17.85
C TYR A 361 -4.05 22.43 -17.37
N THR A 362 -4.36 22.45 -16.07
CA THR A 362 -5.51 21.72 -15.52
C THR A 362 -6.81 22.38 -15.99
N PRO A 363 -7.70 21.64 -16.67
CA PRO A 363 -9.01 22.17 -17.07
C PRO A 363 -9.78 22.70 -15.87
N ARG A 364 -10.54 23.78 -16.07
CA ARG A 364 -11.44 24.33 -15.05
C ARG A 364 -12.89 24.03 -15.44
N CYS A 365 -13.68 23.63 -14.46
CA CYS A 365 -15.11 23.42 -14.70
C CYS A 365 -15.89 24.76 -14.65
N VAL A 366 -17.21 24.67 -14.82
CA VAL A 366 -18.13 25.82 -14.72
C VAL A 366 -18.04 26.54 -13.37
N CYS A 367 -17.79 25.81 -12.27
CA CYS A 367 -17.59 26.38 -10.93
C CYS A 367 -16.26 27.13 -10.76
N LYS A 368 -15.45 27.28 -11.83
CA LYS A 368 -14.14 27.95 -11.87
C LYS A 368 -13.05 27.32 -10.98
N VAL A 369 -13.33 26.17 -10.38
CA VAL A 369 -12.32 25.37 -9.68
C VAL A 369 -11.54 24.50 -10.68
N PRO A 370 -10.26 24.19 -10.40
CA PRO A 370 -9.54 23.16 -11.15
C PRO A 370 -10.26 21.81 -11.07
N CYS A 371 -10.33 21.12 -12.21
CA CYS A 371 -10.82 19.75 -12.27
C CYS A 371 -9.83 18.77 -11.63
N VAL A 372 -10.34 17.63 -11.19
CA VAL A 372 -9.51 16.51 -10.72
C VAL A 372 -9.36 15.48 -11.84
N LEU A 373 -8.14 14.98 -12.04
CA LEU A 373 -7.88 13.87 -12.96
C LEU A 373 -8.22 12.56 -12.25
N ARG A 374 -9.01 11.71 -12.90
CA ARG A 374 -9.32 10.37 -12.44
C ARG A 374 -9.19 9.35 -13.55
N VAL A 375 -9.10 8.09 -13.15
CA VAL A 375 -9.10 6.92 -14.03
C VAL A 375 -10.32 6.05 -13.72
N VAL A 376 -10.92 5.49 -14.75
CA VAL A 376 -12.05 4.57 -14.59
C VAL A 376 -11.53 3.22 -14.09
N GLN A 377 -11.83 2.88 -12.83
CA GLN A 377 -11.36 1.62 -12.22
C GLN A 377 -12.44 0.52 -12.16
N LYS A 378 -13.73 0.86 -12.33
CA LYS A 378 -14.84 -0.07 -12.03
C LYS A 378 -15.70 -0.48 -13.23
N LYS A 379 -15.76 0.34 -14.28
CA LYS A 379 -16.56 0.07 -15.48
C LYS A 379 -15.69 -0.58 -16.56
N LYS A 380 -15.97 -1.82 -16.93
CA LYS A 380 -15.16 -2.60 -17.88
C LYS A 380 -15.01 -1.93 -19.24
N GLU A 381 -16.09 -1.38 -19.79
CA GLU A 381 -16.12 -0.72 -21.12
C GLU A 381 -15.10 0.42 -21.26
N ASN A 382 -14.85 1.15 -20.17
CA ASN A 382 -13.97 2.32 -20.15
C ASN A 382 -12.80 2.14 -19.18
N PHE A 383 -12.54 0.91 -18.73
CA PHE A 383 -11.53 0.64 -17.71
C PHE A 383 -10.16 1.17 -18.15
N GLY A 384 -9.47 1.87 -17.25
CA GLY A 384 -8.18 2.50 -17.53
C GLY A 384 -8.24 3.80 -18.32
N LYS A 385 -9.41 4.25 -18.80
CA LYS A 385 -9.55 5.58 -19.43
C LYS A 385 -9.52 6.68 -18.38
N TYR A 386 -8.85 7.78 -18.71
CA TYR A 386 -8.70 8.95 -17.84
C TYR A 386 -9.73 10.02 -18.17
N PHE A 387 -10.18 10.77 -17.16
CA PHE A 387 -11.13 11.85 -17.35
C PHE A 387 -10.95 12.94 -16.30
N TRP A 388 -11.28 14.16 -16.69
CA TRP A 388 -11.42 15.32 -15.84
C TRP A 388 -12.85 15.42 -15.34
N MET A 389 -13.02 15.72 -14.06
CA MET A 389 -14.34 16.03 -13.50
C MET A 389 -14.27 17.18 -12.49
N CYS A 390 -15.41 17.80 -12.23
CA CYS A 390 -15.52 18.82 -11.20
C CYS A 390 -15.13 18.26 -9.82
N HIS A 391 -14.35 19.03 -9.06
CA HIS A 391 -13.98 18.69 -7.69
C HIS A 391 -14.60 19.62 -6.63
N ALA A 392 -15.46 20.58 -7.02
CA ALA A 392 -16.04 21.55 -6.10
C ALA A 392 -16.88 20.91 -4.98
N GLY A 393 -17.55 19.78 -5.26
CA GLY A 393 -18.32 19.06 -4.23
C GLY A 393 -17.47 18.47 -3.10
N ASN A 394 -16.15 18.35 -3.27
CA ASN A 394 -15.22 17.93 -2.23
C ASN A 394 -14.62 19.10 -1.42
N VAL A 395 -14.94 20.34 -1.80
CA VAL A 395 -14.49 21.54 -1.13
C VAL A 395 -15.51 21.93 -0.05
N PRO A 396 -15.09 22.14 1.21
CA PRO A 396 -15.96 22.70 2.24
C PRO A 396 -16.64 23.99 1.76
N GLY A 397 -17.97 24.08 1.93
CA GLY A 397 -18.75 25.27 1.56
C GLY A 397 -19.02 25.47 0.06
N LYS A 398 -18.68 24.51 -0.82
CA LYS A 398 -19.03 24.57 -2.24
C LYS A 398 -19.93 23.40 -2.68
N GLU A 399 -20.73 23.67 -3.71
CA GLU A 399 -21.50 22.66 -4.44
C GLU A 399 -20.79 22.30 -5.76
N GLY A 400 -20.88 21.03 -6.15
CA GLY A 400 -20.29 20.51 -7.38
C GLY A 400 -21.18 20.73 -8.60
N CYS A 401 -20.58 20.79 -9.80
CA CYS A 401 -21.32 20.65 -11.05
C CYS A 401 -21.06 19.29 -11.71
N SER A 402 -21.82 18.97 -12.76
CA SER A 402 -21.71 17.72 -13.52
C SER A 402 -20.63 17.73 -14.61
N PHE A 403 -19.67 18.67 -14.57
CA PHE A 403 -18.61 18.76 -15.58
C PHE A 403 -17.82 17.44 -15.69
N PHE A 404 -17.66 16.98 -16.92
CA PHE A 404 -16.94 15.77 -17.30
C PHE A 404 -16.26 15.98 -18.66
N GLN A 405 -15.01 15.55 -18.79
CA GLN A 405 -14.28 15.56 -20.05
C GLN A 405 -13.30 14.39 -20.08
N TRP A 406 -13.26 13.62 -21.18
CA TRP A 406 -12.22 12.60 -21.35
C TRP A 406 -10.84 13.25 -21.44
N ALA A 407 -9.86 12.66 -20.76
CA ALA A 407 -8.48 13.11 -20.77
C ALA A 407 -7.69 12.20 -21.72
N GLU A 408 -7.01 12.80 -22.68
CA GLU A 408 -6.19 12.10 -23.67
C GLU A 408 -4.71 12.32 -23.35
N PHE A 409 -3.94 11.23 -23.40
CA PHE A 409 -2.52 11.23 -23.13
C PHE A 409 -1.78 10.47 -24.24
N ASP A 410 -0.59 10.94 -24.61
CA ASP A 410 0.32 10.22 -25.48
C ASP A 410 0.91 8.98 -24.78
N ASP A 411 1.73 8.20 -25.49
CA ASP A 411 2.33 6.97 -24.93
C ASP A 411 3.28 7.23 -23.75
N ASP A 412 3.74 8.46 -23.55
CA ASP A 412 4.58 8.92 -22.44
C ASP A 412 3.78 9.59 -21.32
N GLY A 413 2.45 9.61 -21.45
CA GLY A 413 1.54 10.13 -20.44
C GLY A 413 1.47 11.64 -20.41
N ASN A 414 1.88 12.34 -21.47
CA ASN A 414 1.72 13.78 -21.59
C ASN A 414 0.32 14.11 -22.14
N PRO A 415 -0.34 15.17 -21.65
CA PRO A 415 -1.63 15.58 -22.18
C PRO A 415 -1.57 15.88 -23.68
N VAL A 416 -2.49 15.30 -24.45
CA VAL A 416 -2.68 15.64 -25.87
C VAL A 416 -3.59 16.86 -25.93
N VAL A 417 -3.12 17.95 -26.55
CA VAL A 417 -3.95 19.13 -26.76
C VAL A 417 -4.92 18.83 -27.90
N SER A 418 -6.15 18.47 -27.58
CA SER A 418 -7.23 18.34 -28.57
C SER A 418 -7.41 19.71 -29.25
N GLY A 419 -7.19 19.77 -30.57
CA GLY A 419 -6.93 20.99 -31.34
C GLY A 419 -8.05 22.04 -31.39
N ASN A 420 -8.29 22.75 -30.28
CA ASN A 420 -8.95 24.05 -30.23
C ASN A 420 -8.59 24.80 -28.92
N ALA A 421 -7.33 25.18 -28.72
CA ALA A 421 -6.96 26.35 -27.91
C ALA A 421 -5.47 26.69 -28.02
N VAL A 422 -5.22 27.94 -28.45
CA VAL A 422 -4.16 28.86 -28.03
C VAL A 422 -2.71 28.36 -28.18
N LYS A 423 -1.99 28.99 -29.13
CA LYS A 423 -0.54 28.90 -29.31
C LYS A 423 0.17 29.16 -27.98
N TYR A 424 0.90 28.17 -27.48
CA TYR A 424 1.92 28.37 -26.46
C TYR A 424 3.08 29.14 -27.09
N SER A 425 3.32 30.38 -26.64
CA SER A 425 4.57 31.05 -26.90
C SER A 425 5.61 30.52 -25.92
N GLU A 426 6.60 29.80 -26.44
CA GLU A 426 7.85 29.56 -25.74
C GLU A 426 8.54 30.91 -25.51
N ARG A 427 8.77 31.26 -24.24
CA ARG A 427 9.80 32.20 -23.82
C ARG A 427 10.43 31.67 -22.54
#